data_AF-Q8DW69-F1
#
_entry.id   AF-Q8DW69-F1
#
_cell.length_a   1.000
_cell.length_b   1.000
_cell.length_c   1.000
_cell.angle_alpha   90.00
_cell.angle_beta   90.00
_cell.angle_gamma   90.00
#
_symmetry.space_group_name_H-M   'P 1'
#
loop_
_entity.id
_entity.type
_entity.pdbx_description
1 polymer ?
#
loop_
_entity_poly.entity_id
_entity_poly.type
_entity_poly.pdbx_seq_one_letter_code
_entity_poly.pdbx_strand_id
1 'polypeptide(L)'
;MELSLKKLLDRYKPINVPEKFNRPIQRRHFMTGYEELHLSFYDFELVKGFIDYWGLLYILPKKDSGLKYVKLFRGKQFKSEEHRQNAIEKAARQEARQPFFDELKTKPLKQMSENARWVAELLVKLGYAELVL
;
A
#
# COMPACT_ATOMS: atom_id res chain seq x y z
N MET A 1 -21.38 -27.90 -20.54
CA MET A 1 -20.80 -26.56 -20.72
C MET A 1 -20.41 -25.91 -19.38
N GLU A 2 -20.17 -26.67 -18.31
CA GLU A 2 -19.71 -26.14 -16.99
C GLU A 2 -18.21 -26.31 -16.76
N LEU A 3 -17.56 -27.25 -17.46
CA LEU A 3 -16.13 -27.54 -17.29
C LEU A 3 -15.19 -26.43 -17.78
N SER A 4 -15.65 -25.53 -18.66
CA SER A 4 -14.82 -24.41 -19.17
C SER A 4 -14.78 -23.23 -18.18
N LEU A 5 -15.88 -22.99 -17.45
CA LEU A 5 -16.01 -21.88 -16.51
C LEU A 5 -15.17 -22.10 -15.25
N LYS A 6 -15.11 -23.34 -14.75
CA LYS A 6 -14.26 -23.70 -13.59
C LYS A 6 -12.76 -23.56 -13.90
N LYS A 7 -12.32 -23.96 -15.10
CA LYS A 7 -10.93 -23.76 -15.59
C LYS A 7 -10.60 -22.28 -15.84
N LEU A 8 -11.58 -21.48 -16.28
CA LEU A 8 -11.41 -20.02 -16.40
C LEU A 8 -11.31 -19.37 -15.02
N LEU A 9 -12.17 -19.72 -14.07
CA LEU A 9 -12.09 -19.24 -12.68
C LEU A 9 -10.79 -19.65 -11.99
N ASP A 10 -10.25 -20.84 -12.27
CA ASP A 10 -8.94 -21.26 -11.76
C ASP A 10 -7.76 -20.49 -12.40
N ARG A 11 -7.86 -20.10 -13.68
CA ARG A 11 -6.88 -19.21 -14.33
C ARG A 11 -6.99 -17.77 -13.85
N TYR A 12 -8.20 -17.35 -13.52
CA TYR A 12 -8.54 -16.06 -12.91
C TYR A 12 -8.71 -16.19 -11.39
N LYS A 13 -8.01 -17.12 -10.74
CA LYS A 13 -7.78 -16.98 -9.29
C LYS A 13 -7.30 -15.54 -9.12
N PRO A 14 -8.01 -14.69 -8.37
CA PRO A 14 -7.62 -13.30 -8.23
C PRO A 14 -6.16 -13.33 -7.82
N ILE A 15 -5.30 -12.80 -8.72
CA ILE A 15 -3.85 -12.59 -8.62
C ILE A 15 -3.44 -12.79 -7.18
N ASN A 16 -2.68 -13.83 -6.78
CA ASN A 16 -2.33 -14.22 -5.40
C ASN A 16 -2.22 -13.06 -4.37
N VAL A 17 -3.33 -12.42 -4.00
CA VAL A 17 -3.38 -11.24 -3.12
C VAL A 17 -3.40 -11.85 -1.73
N PRO A 18 -2.40 -11.57 -0.89
CA PRO A 18 -2.41 -12.02 0.50
C PRO A 18 -3.75 -11.70 1.17
N GLU A 19 -4.35 -12.65 1.89
CA GLU A 19 -5.68 -12.50 2.52
C GLU A 19 -5.80 -11.24 3.38
N LYS A 20 -4.71 -10.80 4.01
CA LYS A 20 -4.67 -9.54 4.77
C LYS A 20 -5.05 -8.30 3.95
N PHE A 21 -4.85 -8.33 2.63
CA PHE A 21 -5.23 -7.29 1.69
C PHE A 21 -6.58 -7.56 1.01
N ASN A 22 -7.21 -8.70 1.30
CA ASN A 22 -8.53 -8.98 0.75
C ASN A 22 -9.56 -8.12 1.51
N ARG A 23 -10.14 -7.17 0.80
CA ARG A 23 -11.19 -6.28 1.28
C ARG A 23 -12.28 -6.22 0.21
N PRO A 24 -13.57 -6.22 0.60
CA PRO A 24 -14.63 -6.04 -0.36
C PRO A 24 -14.48 -4.66 -1.02
N ILE A 25 -14.44 -4.63 -2.35
CA ILE A 25 -14.40 -3.38 -3.10
C ILE A 25 -15.68 -2.61 -2.76
N GLN A 26 -15.52 -1.38 -2.26
CA GLN A 26 -16.63 -0.51 -1.95
C GLN A 26 -16.88 0.39 -3.16
N ARG A 27 -18.06 0.27 -3.78
CA ARG A 27 -18.49 1.23 -4.80
C ARG A 27 -18.91 2.54 -4.13
N ARG A 28 -17.95 3.31 -3.63
CA ARG A 28 -18.19 4.66 -3.11
C ARG A 28 -18.19 5.65 -4.28
N HIS A 29 -19.19 6.53 -4.31
CA HIS A 29 -19.17 7.71 -5.18
C HIS A 29 -18.66 8.87 -4.34
N PHE A 30 -17.70 9.62 -4.89
CA PHE A 30 -17.20 10.81 -4.23
C PHE A 30 -18.25 11.91 -4.30
N MET A 31 -18.60 12.47 -3.16
CA MET A 31 -19.51 13.62 -3.10
C MET A 31 -18.80 14.87 -3.60
N THR A 32 -19.56 15.87 -4.06
CA THR A 32 -19.00 17.18 -4.41
C THR A 32 -18.21 17.75 -3.23
N GLY A 33 -16.99 18.25 -3.49
CA GLY A 33 -16.12 18.82 -2.45
C GLY A 33 -15.31 17.80 -1.65
N TYR A 34 -15.32 16.51 -2.00
CA TYR A 34 -14.52 15.47 -1.33
C TYR A 34 -13.01 15.77 -1.30
N GLU A 35 -12.52 16.59 -2.24
CA GLU A 35 -11.12 16.99 -2.34
C GLU A 35 -10.66 17.82 -1.13
N GLU A 36 -11.59 18.44 -0.41
CA GLU A 36 -11.34 19.18 0.82
C GLU A 36 -11.12 18.27 2.04
N LEU A 37 -11.44 16.98 1.93
CA LEU A 37 -11.42 16.03 3.03
C LEU A 37 -10.04 15.38 3.21
N HIS A 38 -9.79 14.90 4.43
CA HIS A 38 -8.64 14.11 4.83
C HIS A 38 -8.95 12.60 4.77
N LEU A 39 -7.89 11.79 4.80
CA LEU A 39 -8.02 10.34 4.95
C LEU A 39 -7.94 9.91 6.42
N SER A 40 -8.90 9.10 6.84
CA SER A 40 -8.82 8.32 8.08
C SER A 40 -8.55 6.86 7.73
N PHE A 41 -7.53 6.26 8.35
CA PHE A 41 -7.11 4.88 8.07
C PHE A 41 -7.43 3.98 9.26
N TYR A 42 -7.99 2.79 8.97
CA TYR A 42 -8.18 1.76 9.99
C TYR A 42 -6.84 1.15 10.45
N ASP A 43 -5.96 0.85 9.49
CA ASP A 43 -4.62 0.31 9.74
C ASP A 43 -3.65 0.87 8.69
N PHE A 44 -2.87 1.87 9.08
CA PHE A 44 -1.94 2.50 8.15
C PHE A 44 -0.71 1.64 7.82
N GLU A 45 -0.32 0.72 8.70
CA GLU A 45 0.80 -0.19 8.40
C GLU A 45 0.39 -1.23 7.36
N LEU A 46 -0.88 -1.67 7.40
CA LEU A 46 -1.46 -2.47 6.33
C LEU A 46 -1.46 -1.69 5.00
N VAL A 47 -1.83 -0.41 5.02
CA VAL A 47 -1.81 0.47 3.82
C VAL A 47 -0.39 0.60 3.25
N LYS A 48 0.62 0.86 4.07
CA LYS A 48 2.02 0.87 3.61
C LYS A 48 2.43 -0.47 3.00
N GLY A 49 1.97 -1.57 3.58
CA GLY A 49 2.17 -2.92 3.06
C GLY A 49 1.51 -3.13 1.69
N PHE A 50 0.29 -2.64 1.53
CA PHE A 50 -0.46 -2.71 0.27
C PHE A 50 0.23 -1.89 -0.82
N ILE A 51 0.64 -0.66 -0.50
CA ILE A 51 1.38 0.22 -1.41
C ILE A 51 2.70 -0.43 -1.86
N ASP A 52 3.47 -1.03 -0.95
CA ASP A 52 4.72 -1.71 -1.32
C ASP A 52 4.46 -2.97 -2.16
N TYR A 53 3.44 -3.76 -1.81
CA TYR A 53 3.08 -4.99 -2.54
C TYR A 53 2.67 -4.72 -3.99
N TRP A 54 1.87 -3.68 -4.22
CA TRP A 54 1.43 -3.28 -5.57
C TRP A 54 2.40 -2.34 -6.29
N GLY A 55 3.51 -1.96 -5.66
CA GLY A 55 4.50 -1.05 -6.24
C GLY A 55 3.97 0.38 -6.46
N LEU A 56 2.94 0.80 -5.72
CA LEU A 56 2.39 2.14 -5.80
C LEU A 56 3.38 3.17 -5.24
N LEU A 57 3.24 4.42 -5.69
CA LEU A 57 4.05 5.56 -5.23
C LEU A 57 5.55 5.25 -5.31
N TYR A 58 5.99 4.65 -6.42
CA TYR A 58 7.36 4.17 -6.55
C TYR A 58 8.37 5.33 -6.48
N ILE A 59 9.30 5.20 -5.54
CA ILE A 59 10.51 6.02 -5.44
C ILE A 59 11.68 5.06 -5.31
N LEU A 60 12.71 5.24 -6.12
CA LEU A 60 13.95 4.49 -5.99
C LEU A 60 14.64 4.88 -4.66
N PRO A 61 14.92 3.93 -3.75
CA PRO A 61 15.64 4.22 -2.53
C PRO A 61 17.04 4.76 -2.83
N LYS A 62 17.52 5.69 -1.99
CA LYS A 62 18.90 6.18 -2.08
C LYS A 62 19.88 5.01 -1.96
N LYS A 63 21.00 5.10 -2.67
CA LYS A 63 22.14 4.19 -2.48
C LYS A 63 22.48 4.15 -0.98
N ASP A 64 22.69 2.95 -0.44
CA ASP A 64 23.05 2.69 0.96
C ASP A 64 21.96 2.94 2.02
N SER A 65 20.73 3.30 1.63
CA SER A 65 19.59 3.43 2.56
C SER A 65 19.29 2.14 3.35
N GLY A 66 19.66 0.97 2.82
CA GLY A 66 19.55 -0.31 3.51
C GLY A 66 20.51 -0.49 4.69
N LEU A 67 21.66 0.21 4.72
CA LEU A 67 22.73 -0.04 5.71
C LEU A 67 22.28 0.19 7.15
N LYS A 68 21.42 1.18 7.38
CA LYS A 68 20.87 1.44 8.71
C LYS A 68 19.94 0.31 9.18
N TYR A 69 19.22 -0.33 8.26
CA TYR A 69 18.32 -1.44 8.57
C TYR A 69 19.10 -2.75 8.78
N VAL A 70 20.24 -2.94 8.11
CA VAL A 70 21.18 -4.04 8.43
C VAL A 70 21.57 -3.98 9.90
N LYS A 71 21.93 -2.80 10.41
CA LYS A 71 22.26 -2.60 11.83
C LYS A 71 21.03 -2.79 12.74
N LEU A 72 19.88 -2.20 12.37
CA LEU A 72 18.64 -2.29 13.14
C LEU A 72 18.13 -3.74 13.30
N PHE A 73 18.39 -4.59 12.31
CA PHE A 73 17.94 -5.98 12.30
C PHE A 73 18.98 -6.96 12.84
N ARG A 74 20.15 -6.49 13.25
CA ARG A 74 21.19 -7.28 13.91
C ARG A 74 20.68 -7.73 15.29
N GLY A 75 20.09 -8.92 15.36
CA GLY A 75 19.49 -9.49 16.57
C GLY A 75 18.02 -9.88 16.44
N LYS A 76 17.36 -9.54 15.33
CA LYS A 76 16.02 -10.07 15.03
C LYS A 76 16.13 -11.48 14.43
N GLN A 77 15.20 -12.35 14.81
CA GLN A 77 15.11 -13.68 14.21
C GLN A 77 14.43 -13.59 12.84
N PHE A 78 15.11 -14.11 11.82
CA PHE A 78 14.57 -14.27 10.47
C PHE A 78 14.60 -15.74 10.09
N LYS A 79 13.63 -16.16 9.26
CA LYS A 79 13.55 -17.54 8.76
C LYS A 79 14.73 -17.92 7.86
N SER A 80 15.30 -16.96 7.14
CA SER A 80 16.43 -17.14 6.24
C SER A 80 17.15 -15.81 6.03
N GLU A 81 18.36 -15.88 5.46
CA GLU A 81 19.10 -14.69 5.04
C GLU A 81 18.36 -13.91 3.96
N GLU A 82 17.72 -14.61 3.02
CA GLU A 82 16.86 -14.00 2.00
C GLU A 82 15.69 -13.22 2.63
N HIS A 83 15.03 -13.80 3.64
CA HIS A 83 13.96 -13.12 4.37
C HIS A 83 14.46 -11.85 5.07
N ARG A 84 15.70 -11.87 5.59
CA ARG A 84 16.35 -10.68 6.16
C ARG A 84 16.60 -9.61 5.10
N GLN A 85 17.17 -9.99 3.97
CA GLN A 85 17.47 -9.06 2.87
C GLN A 85 16.20 -8.41 2.31
N ASN A 86 15.15 -9.21 2.08
CA ASN A 86 13.84 -8.71 1.64
C ASN A 86 13.22 -7.73 2.65
N ALA A 87 13.40 -7.96 3.95
CA ALA A 87 12.94 -7.04 4.98
C ALA A 87 13.71 -5.71 4.99
N ILE A 88 15.03 -5.75 4.75
CA ILE A 88 15.88 -4.56 4.64
C ILE A 88 15.45 -3.72 3.44
N GLU A 89 15.30 -4.34 2.28
CA GLU A 89 14.88 -3.66 1.06
C GLU A 89 13.49 -3.05 1.18
N LYS A 90 12.54 -3.80 1.76
CA LYS A 90 11.21 -3.29 2.07
C LYS A 90 11.26 -2.06 2.96
N ALA A 91 12.07 -2.08 4.02
CA ALA A 91 12.18 -0.95 4.93
C ALA A 91 12.77 0.29 4.24
N ALA A 92 13.81 0.12 3.44
CA ALA A 92 14.39 1.21 2.63
C ALA A 92 13.40 1.77 1.60
N ARG A 93 12.62 0.90 0.95
CA ARG A 93 11.55 1.28 0.03
C ARG A 93 10.41 2.03 0.71
N GLN A 94 10.03 1.65 1.92
CA GLN A 94 9.00 2.37 2.67
C GLN A 94 9.50 3.75 3.13
N GLU A 95 10.75 3.84 3.58
CA GLU A 95 11.35 5.13 3.94
C GLU A 95 11.40 6.08 2.73
N ALA A 96 11.81 5.60 1.56
CA ALA A 96 11.85 6.41 0.35
C ALA A 96 10.48 7.02 0.01
N ARG A 97 9.38 6.34 0.39
CA ARG A 97 7.99 6.78 0.19
C ARG A 97 7.44 7.63 1.33
N GLN A 98 8.24 7.92 2.38
CA GLN A 98 7.79 8.67 3.53
C GLN A 98 7.11 10.01 3.16
N PRO A 99 7.60 10.81 2.18
CA PRO A 99 6.92 12.04 1.79
C PRO A 99 5.46 11.81 1.37
N PHE A 100 5.18 10.76 0.59
CA PHE A 100 3.81 10.45 0.20
C PHE A 100 2.97 9.90 1.35
N PHE A 101 3.57 9.14 2.26
CA PHE A 101 2.87 8.68 3.46
C PHE A 101 2.48 9.85 4.37
N ASP A 102 3.33 10.88 4.45
CA ASP A 102 3.04 12.10 5.19
C ASP A 102 1.90 12.87 4.53
N GLU A 103 1.91 12.99 3.19
CA GLU A 103 0.80 13.58 2.43
C GLU A 103 -0.52 12.86 2.71
N LEU A 104 -0.54 11.53 2.58
CA LEU A 104 -1.72 10.71 2.81
C LEU A 104 -2.29 10.86 4.23
N LYS A 105 -1.44 11.11 5.23
CA LYS A 105 -1.87 11.26 6.63
C LYS A 105 -2.33 12.65 7.01
N THR A 106 -1.73 13.68 6.41
CA THR A 106 -1.79 15.03 6.98
C THR A 106 -2.46 16.05 6.07
N LYS A 107 -2.55 15.77 4.77
CA LYS A 107 -3.10 16.72 3.81
C LYS A 107 -4.53 16.37 3.41
N PRO A 108 -5.36 17.37 3.10
CA PRO A 108 -6.59 17.14 2.36
C PRO A 108 -6.24 16.73 0.91
N LEU A 109 -7.14 15.99 0.26
CA LEU A 109 -6.92 15.41 -1.07
C LEU A 109 -6.48 16.44 -2.13
N LYS A 110 -7.01 17.67 -2.09
CA LYS A 110 -6.67 18.75 -3.02
C LYS A 110 -5.23 19.25 -2.91
N GLN A 111 -4.59 19.05 -1.76
CA GLN A 111 -3.22 19.49 -1.48
C GLN A 111 -2.18 18.38 -1.68
N MET A 112 -2.64 17.17 -1.97
CA MET A 112 -1.77 16.04 -2.30
C MET A 112 -1.22 16.20 -3.73
N SER A 113 -0.02 15.69 -3.94
CA SER A 113 0.50 15.45 -5.28
C SER A 113 -0.45 14.53 -6.06
N GLU A 114 -0.46 14.63 -7.39
CA GLU A 114 -1.38 13.88 -8.25
C GLU A 114 -1.33 12.37 -7.99
N ASN A 115 -0.12 11.82 -7.84
CA ASN A 115 0.08 10.40 -7.54
C ASN A 115 -0.47 10.02 -6.16
N ALA A 116 -0.23 10.84 -5.13
CA ALA A 116 -0.74 10.60 -3.79
C ALA A 116 -2.26 10.68 -3.74
N ARG A 117 -2.86 11.67 -4.43
CA ARG A 117 -4.32 11.80 -4.56
C ARG A 117 -4.95 10.61 -5.26
N TRP A 118 -4.35 10.13 -6.35
CA TRP A 118 -4.87 8.95 -7.06
C TRP A 118 -4.86 7.71 -6.16
N VAL A 119 -3.79 7.52 -5.38
CA VAL A 119 -3.70 6.43 -4.41
C VAL A 119 -4.67 6.63 -3.24
N ALA A 120 -4.88 7.86 -2.76
CA ALA A 120 -5.88 8.19 -1.75
C ALA A 120 -7.28 7.74 -2.19
N GLU A 121 -7.68 8.11 -3.40
CA GLU A 121 -8.98 7.74 -3.96
C GLU A 121 -9.14 6.22 -4.12
N LEU A 122 -8.08 5.55 -4.57
CA LEU A 122 -8.04 4.10 -4.66
C LEU A 122 -8.24 3.44 -3.29
N LEU A 123 -7.54 3.92 -2.25
CA LEU A 123 -7.65 3.39 -0.90
C LEU A 123 -9.07 3.55 -0.34
N VAL A 124 -9.75 4.67 -0.63
CA VAL A 124 -11.15 4.87 -0.24
C VAL A 124 -12.08 3.89 -0.97
N LYS A 125 -11.92 3.73 -2.29
CA LYS A 125 -12.72 2.77 -3.09
C LYS A 125 -12.49 1.32 -2.67
N LEU A 126 -11.28 0.99 -2.22
CA LEU A 126 -10.94 -0.36 -1.75
C LEU A 126 -11.24 -0.58 -0.26
N GLY A 127 -11.78 0.42 0.45
CA GLY A 127 -12.14 0.31 1.86
C GLY A 127 -10.96 0.27 2.83
N TYR A 128 -9.79 0.76 2.42
CA TYR A 128 -8.61 0.93 3.28
C TYR A 128 -8.61 2.25 4.05
N ALA A 129 -9.39 3.22 3.59
CA ALA A 129 -9.51 4.53 4.20
C ALA A 129 -10.94 5.07 4.06
N GLU A 130 -11.26 6.04 4.91
CA GLU A 130 -12.47 6.84 4.81
C GLU A 130 -12.12 8.31 4.65
N LEU A 131 -13.04 9.07 4.06
CA LEU A 131 -12.91 10.51 3.98
C LEU A 131 -13.53 11.15 5.22
N VAL A 132 -12.79 12.04 5.86
CA VAL A 132 -13.19 12.76 7.08
C VAL A 132 -12.86 14.25 6.92
N LEU A 133 -13.58 15.10 7.66
CA LEU A 133 -13.32 16.54 7.72
C LEU A 133 -11.95 16.82 8.37
#